data_AF-F6BKR5-F1
#
_entry.id   AF-F6BKR5-F1
#
_cell.length_a   1.000
_cell.length_b   1.000
_cell.length_c   1.000
_cell.angle_alpha   90.00
_cell.angle_beta   90.00
_cell.angle_gamma   90.00
#
_symmetry.space_group_name_H-M   'P 1'
#
loop_
_entity.id
_entity.type
_entity.pdbx_description
1 polymer ?
#
loop_
_entity_poly.entity_id
_entity_poly.type
_entity_poly.pdbx_seq_one_letter_code
_entity_poly.pdbx_strand_id
1 'polypeptide(L)'
;MKAVEYLVELANKYLIGEIDAKSFSEKFESYFYEAEEAIYDYDKKIYNVLDNIREAIAYYESDENIREKTKYLIDDDELNHKVKINLEKLKNISIKTA
;
A
#
# COMPACT_ATOMS: atom_id res chain seq x y z
N MET A 1 -13.75 -5.11 -9.16
CA MET A 1 -14.09 -4.63 -7.80
C MET A 1 -13.49 -3.25 -7.66
N LYS A 2 -14.31 -2.19 -7.71
CA LYS A 2 -13.85 -0.79 -7.88
C LYS A 2 -12.87 -0.32 -6.80
N ALA A 3 -13.04 -0.79 -5.56
CA ALA A 3 -12.17 -0.37 -4.46
C ALA A 3 -10.72 -0.82 -4.62
N VAL A 4 -10.50 -2.09 -4.94
CA VAL A 4 -9.15 -2.62 -5.13
C VAL A 4 -8.51 -2.09 -6.40
N GLU A 5 -9.28 -1.91 -7.48
CA GLU A 5 -8.79 -1.27 -8.70
C GLU A 5 -8.22 0.12 -8.39
N TYR A 6 -8.92 0.92 -7.58
CA TYR A 6 -8.46 2.25 -7.19
C TYR A 6 -7.22 2.22 -6.27
N LEU A 7 -7.19 1.36 -5.25
CA LEU A 7 -6.01 1.20 -4.39
C LEU A 7 -4.76 0.76 -5.17
N VAL A 8 -4.95 -0.15 -6.13
CA VAL A 8 -3.89 -0.59 -7.05
C VAL A 8 -3.45 0.55 -7.97
N GLU A 9 -4.37 1.37 -8.46
CA GLU A 9 -4.04 2.55 -9.25
C GLU A 9 -3.19 3.54 -8.45
N LEU A 10 -3.57 3.86 -7.20
CA LEU A 10 -2.78 4.73 -6.31
C LEU A 10 -1.36 4.18 -6.10
N ALA A 11 -1.25 2.88 -5.81
CA ALA A 11 0.05 2.23 -5.63
C ALA A 11 0.91 2.29 -6.90
N ASN A 12 0.33 2.09 -8.08
CA ASN A 12 1.07 2.22 -9.34
C ASN A 12 1.50 3.67 -9.61
N LYS A 13 0.62 4.66 -9.35
CA LYS A 13 0.96 6.09 -9.47
C LYS A 13 2.13 6.48 -8.60
N TYR A 14 2.18 5.97 -7.37
CA TYR A 14 3.31 6.14 -6.48
C TYR A 14 4.58 5.49 -7.05
N LEU A 15 4.51 4.23 -7.48
CA LEU A 15 5.68 3.50 -8.02
C LEU A 15 6.29 4.12 -9.27
N ILE A 16 5.51 4.85 -10.07
CA ILE A 16 6.01 5.56 -11.27
C ILE A 16 6.35 7.03 -10.99
N GLY A 17 6.21 7.50 -9.75
CA GLY A 17 6.51 8.88 -9.35
C GLY A 17 5.48 9.93 -9.79
N GLU A 18 4.25 9.53 -10.16
CA GLU A 18 3.17 10.47 -10.47
C GLU A 18 2.64 11.17 -9.20
N ILE A 19 2.72 10.50 -8.05
CA ILE A 19 2.41 11.04 -6.73
C ILE A 19 3.56 10.73 -5.76
N ASP A 20 3.82 11.64 -4.82
CA ASP A 20 4.83 11.43 -3.76
C ASP A 20 4.32 10.48 -2.67
N ALA A 21 5.22 9.97 -1.83
CA ALA A 21 4.87 9.05 -0.75
C ALA A 21 3.85 9.64 0.24
N LYS A 22 3.92 10.96 0.52
CA LYS A 22 2.96 11.59 1.42
C LYS A 22 1.54 11.55 0.84
N SER A 23 1.38 12.00 -0.39
CA SER A 23 0.09 12.00 -1.10
C SER A 23 -0.43 10.58 -1.31
N PHE A 24 0.46 9.63 -1.55
CA PHE A 24 0.13 8.22 -1.64
C PHE A 24 -0.41 7.69 -0.30
N SER A 25 0.34 7.87 0.79
CA SER A 25 -0.02 7.43 2.14
C SER A 25 -1.39 7.96 2.56
N GLU A 26 -1.62 9.27 2.45
CA GLU A 26 -2.89 9.91 2.84
C GLU A 26 -4.08 9.36 2.04
N LYS A 27 -3.95 9.26 0.70
CA LYS A 27 -5.04 8.79 -0.17
C LYS A 27 -5.30 7.29 0.00
N PHE A 28 -4.25 6.50 0.14
CA PHE A 28 -4.36 5.05 0.27
C PHE A 28 -5.00 4.68 1.61
N GLU A 29 -4.54 5.25 2.74
CA GLU A 29 -5.12 4.98 4.05
C GLU A 29 -6.58 5.40 4.14
N SER A 30 -6.90 6.63 3.69
CA SER A 30 -8.28 7.13 3.71
C SER A 30 -9.22 6.21 2.94
N TYR A 31 -8.83 5.82 1.73
CA TYR A 31 -9.69 4.99 0.89
C TYR A 31 -9.73 3.53 1.36
N PHE A 32 -8.61 2.98 1.85
CA PHE A 32 -8.58 1.63 2.40
C PHE A 32 -9.53 1.52 3.60
N TYR A 33 -9.53 2.50 4.50
CA TYR A 33 -10.43 2.52 5.65
C TYR A 33 -11.90 2.56 5.25
N GLU A 34 -12.27 3.38 4.25
CA GLU A 34 -13.65 3.44 3.74
C GLU A 34 -14.12 2.14 3.08
N ALA A 35 -13.19 1.38 2.48
CA ALA A 35 -13.50 0.17 1.72
C ALA A 35 -13.15 -1.13 2.46
N GLU A 36 -12.64 -1.05 3.70
CA GLU A 36 -11.98 -2.14 4.40
C GLU A 36 -12.85 -3.40 4.48
N GLU A 37 -14.07 -3.24 5.01
CA GLU A 37 -15.04 -4.33 5.17
C GLU A 37 -15.41 -4.97 3.83
N ALA A 38 -15.64 -4.14 2.81
CA ALA A 38 -16.01 -4.62 1.48
C ALA A 38 -14.88 -5.42 0.80
N ILE A 39 -13.62 -5.01 1.02
CA ILE A 39 -12.44 -5.74 0.51
C ILE A 39 -12.27 -7.06 1.27
N TYR A 40 -12.44 -7.04 2.59
CA TYR A 40 -12.34 -8.23 3.44
C TYR A 40 -13.37 -9.30 3.04
N ASP A 41 -14.61 -8.90 2.83
CA ASP A 41 -15.71 -9.80 2.44
C ASP A 41 -15.56 -10.33 1.02
N TYR A 42 -14.95 -9.54 0.12
CA TYR A 42 -14.72 -9.97 -1.25
C TYR A 42 -13.64 -11.07 -1.34
N ASP A 43 -12.44 -10.80 -0.82
CA ASP A 43 -11.34 -11.76 -0.83
C ASP A 43 -10.31 -11.42 0.26
N LYS A 44 -10.26 -12.25 1.30
CA LYS A 44 -9.34 -12.12 2.43
C LYS A 44 -7.86 -12.12 2.03
N LYS A 45 -7.48 -12.80 0.94
CA LYS A 45 -6.09 -12.79 0.46
C LYS A 45 -5.74 -11.44 -0.15
N ILE A 46 -6.66 -10.85 -0.91
CA ILE A 46 -6.49 -9.51 -1.47
C ILE A 46 -6.47 -8.47 -0.34
N TYR A 47 -7.39 -8.58 0.61
CA TYR A 47 -7.38 -7.76 1.83
C TYR A 47 -6.02 -7.79 2.53
N ASN A 48 -5.50 -8.98 2.85
CA ASN A 48 -4.22 -9.11 3.54
C ASN A 48 -3.07 -8.47 2.76
N VAL A 49 -3.06 -8.54 1.43
CA VAL A 49 -2.01 -7.91 0.61
C VAL A 49 -2.11 -6.38 0.66
N LEU A 50 -3.32 -5.83 0.62
CA LEU A 50 -3.53 -4.39 0.70
C LEU A 50 -3.29 -3.85 2.11
N ASP A 51 -3.63 -4.62 3.15
CA ASP A 51 -3.30 -4.28 4.54
C ASP A 51 -1.79 -4.28 4.79
N ASN A 52 -1.02 -5.19 4.17
CA ASN A 52 0.45 -5.11 4.21
C ASN A 52 1.00 -3.81 3.59
N ILE A 53 0.31 -3.24 2.60
CA ILE A 53 0.68 -1.94 2.02
C ILE A 53 0.34 -0.81 3.01
N ARG A 54 -0.85 -0.85 3.60
CA ARG A 54 -1.26 0.10 4.65
C ARG A 54 -0.32 0.05 5.87
N GLU A 55 0.09 -1.14 6.29
CA GLU A 55 1.07 -1.30 7.37
C GLU A 55 2.42 -0.69 7.01
N ALA A 56 2.91 -0.86 5.77
CA ALA A 56 4.12 -0.20 5.32
C ALA A 56 4.00 1.34 5.36
N ILE A 57 2.84 1.88 4.97
CA ILE A 57 2.53 3.30 5.08
C ILE A 57 2.58 3.77 6.54
N ALA A 58 2.03 3.00 7.48
CA ALA A 58 2.02 3.35 8.90
C ALA A 58 3.43 3.46 9.52
N TYR A 59 4.43 2.81 8.90
CA TYR A 59 5.83 2.91 9.31
C TYR A 59 6.65 3.92 8.51
N TYR A 60 6.08 4.53 7.47
CA TYR A 60 6.78 5.50 6.65
C TYR A 60 7.00 6.81 7.42
N GLU A 61 8.23 7.31 7.36
CA GLU A 61 8.60 8.63 7.86
C GLU A 61 9.60 9.27 6.91
N SER A 62 9.33 10.51 6.51
CA SER A 62 10.18 11.27 5.58
C SER A 62 11.40 11.91 6.25
N ASP A 63 11.31 12.27 7.53
CA ASP A 63 12.38 12.92 8.27
C ASP A 63 13.40 11.91 8.81
N GLU A 64 14.62 11.96 8.28
CA GLU A 64 15.74 11.12 8.70
C GLU A 64 16.04 11.23 10.19
N ASN A 65 15.92 12.44 10.78
CA ASN A 65 16.19 12.65 12.20
C ASN A 65 15.16 11.93 13.10
N ILE A 66 13.93 11.76 12.60
CA ILE A 66 12.88 11.00 13.30
C ILE A 66 13.15 9.50 13.15
N ARG A 67 13.53 9.03 11.95
CA ARG A 67 13.88 7.63 11.69
C ARG A 67 15.08 7.15 12.50
N GLU A 68 16.14 7.96 12.64
CA GLU A 68 17.31 7.61 13.45
C GLU A 68 16.98 7.35 14.93
N LYS A 69 15.98 8.07 15.45
CA LYS A 69 15.49 7.91 16.83
C LYS A 69 14.55 6.72 16.98
N THR A 70 13.94 6.27 15.88
CA THR A 70 12.88 5.26 15.86
C THR A 70 13.19 4.20 14.80
N LYS A 71 14.02 3.23 15.17
CA LYS A 71 14.64 2.24 14.26
C LYS A 71 13.70 1.30 13.46
N TYR A 72 12.39 1.37 13.67
CA TYR A 72 11.41 0.58 12.92
C TYR A 72 10.72 1.37 11.79
N LEU A 73 10.97 2.67 11.70
CA LEU A 73 10.43 3.51 10.63
C LEU A 73 11.20 3.28 9.33
N ILE A 74 10.48 3.38 8.22
CA ILE A 74 11.00 3.16 6.87
C ILE A 74 11.05 4.46 6.08
N ASP A 75 11.99 4.53 5.14
CA ASP A 75 12.08 5.64 4.19
C ASP A 75 11.26 5.41 2.91
N ASP A 76 11.40 6.32 1.95
CA ASP A 76 10.70 6.28 0.66
C ASP A 76 11.12 5.06 -0.19
N ASP A 77 12.42 4.72 -0.20
CA ASP A 77 12.95 3.59 -0.96
C ASP A 77 12.42 2.26 -0.41
N GLU A 78 12.40 2.11 0.92
CA GLU A 78 11.83 0.94 1.59
C GLU A 78 10.31 0.85 1.41
N LEU A 79 9.59 1.98 1.47
CA LEU A 79 8.16 2.02 1.17
C LEU A 79 7.90 1.60 -0.29
N ASN A 80 8.63 2.16 -1.25
CA ASN A 80 8.54 1.81 -2.68
C ASN A 80 8.75 0.31 -2.88
N HIS A 81 9.81 -0.24 -2.28
CA HIS A 81 10.11 -1.66 -2.35
C HIS A 81 8.98 -2.55 -1.80
N LYS A 82 8.43 -2.21 -0.63
CA LYS A 82 7.32 -2.94 0.00
C LYS A 82 6.04 -2.86 -0.84
N VAL A 83 5.71 -1.70 -1.39
CA VAL A 83 4.55 -1.53 -2.29
C VAL A 83 4.71 -2.42 -3.52
N LYS A 84 5.88 -2.41 -4.15
CA LYS A 84 6.17 -3.23 -5.34
C LYS A 84 6.00 -4.73 -5.07
N ILE A 85 6.60 -5.24 -3.98
CA ILE A 85 6.48 -6.66 -3.60
C ILE A 85 5.01 -7.05 -3.40
N ASN A 86 4.22 -6.21 -2.72
CA ASN A 86 2.82 -6.54 -2.45
C ASN A 86 1.95 -6.47 -3.71
N LEU A 87 2.20 -5.53 -4.63
CA LEU A 87 1.51 -5.53 -5.93
C LEU A 87 1.84 -6.78 -6.78
N GLU A 88 3.08 -7.28 -6.72
CA GLU A 88 3.44 -8.55 -7.38
C GLU A 88 2.68 -9.75 -6.77
N LYS A 89 2.54 -9.80 -5.44
CA LYS A 89 1.68 -10.81 -4.78
C LYS A 89 0.24 -10.71 -5.24
N LEU A 90 -0.30 -9.50 -5.36
CA LEU A 90 -1.68 -9.25 -5.81
C LEU A 90 -1.91 -9.78 -7.23
N LYS A 91 -0.98 -9.51 -8.16
CA LYS A 91 -1.02 -10.04 -9.53
C LYS A 91 -1.05 -11.57 -9.55
N ASN A 92 -0.24 -12.20 -8.71
CA ASN A 92 -0.20 -13.67 -8.59
C ASN A 92 -1.48 -14.29 -7.99
N ILE A 93 -2.22 -13.55 -7.16
CA ILE A 93 -3.54 -13.97 -6.68
C ILE A 93 -4.56 -13.89 -7.81
N SER A 94 -4.59 -12.77 -8.52
CA SER A 94 -5.57 -12.51 -9.59
C SER A 94 -5.42 -13.43 -10.80
N ILE A 95 -4.22 -13.94 -11.10
CA ILE A 95 -3.97 -14.92 -12.18
C ILE A 95 -4.51 -16.31 -11.81
N LYS A 96 -4.61 -16.64 -10.52
CA LYS A 96 -5.10 -17.97 -10.08
C LYS A 96 -6.62 -18.07 -10.00
N THR A 97 -7.31 -16.93 -10.06
CA THR A 97 -8.78 -16.83 -10.00
C THR A 97 -9.43 -16.56 -11.37
N ALA A 98 -8.62 -16.38 -12.42
CA ALA A 98 -9.04 -16.23 -13.82
C ALA A 98 -8.89 -17.55 -14.59
#